data_AF-A0A511Z8N9-F1
#
_entry.id   AF-A0A511Z8N9-F1
#
_cell.length_a   1.000
_cell.length_b   1.000
_cell.length_c   1.000
_cell.angle_alpha   90.00
_cell.angle_beta   90.00
_cell.angle_gamma   90.00
#
_symmetry.space_group_name_H-M   'P 1'
#
loop_
_entity.id
_entity.type
_entity.pdbx_description
1 polymer ?
#
loop_
_entity_poly.entity_id
_entity_poly.type
_entity_poly.pdbx_seq_one_letter_code
_entity_poly.pdbx_strand_id
1 'polypeptide(L)' 'MEVWGVILMWLVSLFILYIVIFAAVKDGIDRSEVGRLIIKKYAVKEEIVPVSDEEIERELEDRFKE' A
#
# COMPACT_ATOMS: atom_id res chain seq x y z
N MET A 1 -34.09 25.76 3.49
CA MET A 1 -32.99 25.77 2.50
C MET A 1 -31.63 26.10 3.13
N GLU A 2 -31.57 26.81 4.27
CA GLU A 2 -30.29 27.20 4.90
C GLU A 2 -29.48 26.04 5.51
N VAL A 3 -30.17 25.07 6.14
CA VAL A 3 -29.50 23.93 6.81
C VAL A 3 -28.68 23.09 5.83
N TRP A 4 -29.15 22.94 4.59
CA TRP A 4 -28.45 22.19 3.55
C TRP A 4 -27.13 22.85 3.13
N GLY A 5 -27.09 24.19 3.07
CA GLY A 5 -25.85 24.93 2.80
C GLY A 5 -24.80 24.75 3.90
N VAL A 6 -25.25 24.75 5.16
CA VAL A 6 -24.37 24.52 6.32
C VAL A 6 -23.82 23.09 6.31
N ILE A 7 -24.66 22.08 6.03
CA ILE A 7 -24.23 20.69 5.91
C ILE A 7 -23.18 20.53 4.79
N LEU A 8 -23.38 21.19 3.66
CA LEU A 8 -22.44 21.12 2.53
C LEU A 8 -21.07 21.73 2.89
N MET A 9 -21.05 22.86 3.60
CA MET A 9 -19.79 23.44 4.10
C MET A 9 -19.07 22.54 5.10
N TRP A 10 -19.81 21.87 6.00
CA TRP A 10 -19.23 20.91 6.93
C TRP A 10 -18.58 19.73 6.21
N LEU A 11 -19.24 19.19 5.18
CA LEU A 11 -18.70 18.10 4.37
C LEU A 11 -17.43 18.52 3.62
N VAL A 12 -17.41 19.73 3.03
CA VAL A 12 -16.23 20.27 2.36
C VAL A 12 -15.07 20.44 3.34
N SER A 13 -15.33 20.95 4.55
CA SER A 13 -14.31 21.09 5.59
C SER A 13 -13.72 19.75 6.01
N LEU A 14 -14.57 18.75 6.26
CA LEU A 14 -14.14 17.38 6.58
C LEU A 14 -13.34 16.75 5.44
N PHE A 15 -13.74 17.00 4.20
CA PHE A 15 -13.04 16.50 3.03
C PHE A 15 -11.63 17.10 2.90
N ILE A 16 -11.50 18.41 3.09
CA ILE A 16 -10.19 19.09 3.10
C ILE A 16 -9.32 18.54 4.24
N LEU A 17 -9.87 18.40 5.45
CA LEU A 17 -9.15 17.85 6.59
C LEU A 17 -8.66 16.42 6.31
N TYR A 18 -9.50 15.57 5.72
CA TYR A 18 -9.13 14.23 5.30
C TYR A 18 -7.95 14.26 4.32
N ILE A 19 -7.99 15.14 3.30
CA ILE A 19 -6.88 15.28 2.34
C ILE A 19 -5.60 15.71 3.06
N VAL A 20 -5.66 16.66 3.99
CA VAL A 20 -4.48 17.11 4.73
C VAL A 20 -3.87 15.98 5.55
N ILE A 21 -4.69 15.22 6.29
CA ILE A 21 -4.22 14.07 7.08
C ILE A 21 -3.67 13.00 6.13
N PHE A 22 -4.37 12.69 5.04
CA PHE A 22 -3.93 11.69 4.08
C PHE A 22 -2.62 12.09 3.41
N ALA A 23 -2.47 13.34 2.97
CA ALA A 23 -1.23 13.83 2.37
C ALA A 23 -0.11 13.85 3.42
N ALA A 24 -0.34 14.39 4.61
CA ALA A 24 0.66 14.44 5.66
C ALA A 24 1.10 13.04 6.14
N VAL A 25 0.17 12.10 6.25
CA VAL A 25 0.45 10.72 6.68
C VAL A 25 1.04 9.90 5.55
N LYS A 26 0.47 9.93 4.33
CA LYS A 26 0.96 9.15 3.20
C LYS A 26 2.28 9.68 2.67
N ASP A 27 2.39 10.98 2.38
CA ASP A 27 3.67 11.57 1.97
C ASP A 27 4.67 11.55 3.14
N GLY A 28 4.19 11.68 4.38
CA GLY A 28 5.04 11.57 5.57
C GLY A 28 5.63 10.17 5.75
N ILE A 29 4.82 9.12 5.59
CA ILE A 29 5.29 7.73 5.64
C ILE A 29 6.21 7.44 4.45
N ASP A 30 5.84 7.79 3.22
CA ASP A 30 6.66 7.51 2.03
C ASP A 30 8.00 8.26 2.03
N ARG A 31 8.06 9.48 2.58
CA ARG A 31 9.31 10.26 2.65
C ARG A 31 10.12 10.06 3.93
N SER A 32 9.51 9.58 5.02
CA SER A 32 10.26 9.38 6.27
C SER A 32 11.15 8.14 6.22
N GLU A 33 12.27 8.19 6.95
CA GLU A 33 13.14 7.03 7.15
C GLU A 33 12.42 5.90 7.87
N VAL A 34 11.58 6.23 8.87
CA VAL A 34 10.81 5.26 9.65
C VAL A 34 9.75 4.58 8.77
N GLY A 35 9.01 5.34 7.96
CA GLY A 35 8.00 4.79 7.06
C GLY A 35 8.61 3.91 5.97
N ARG A 36 9.74 4.30 5.37
CA ARG A 36 10.51 3.43 4.46
C ARG A 36 11.05 2.19 5.16
N LEU A 37 11.46 2.29 6.42
CA LEU A 37 11.92 1.14 7.20
C LEU A 37 10.76 0.16 7.44
N ILE A 38 9.57 0.67 7.79
CA ILE A 38 8.36 -0.14 7.98
C ILE A 38 7.95 -0.80 6.66
N ILE A 39 7.94 -0.06 5.55
CA ILE A 39 7.69 -0.64 4.22
C ILE A 39 8.73 -1.72 3.91
N LYS A 40 10.02 -1.46 4.10
CA LYS A 40 11.08 -2.43 3.81
C LYS A 40 11.02 -3.69 4.68
N LYS A 41 10.52 -3.58 5.91
CA LYS A 41 10.52 -4.67 6.91
C LYS A 41 9.21 -5.44 6.97
N TYR A 42 8.09 -4.79 6.64
CA TYR A 42 6.73 -5.33 6.81
C TYR A 42 5.87 -5.25 5.54
N ALA A 43 6.14 -4.34 4.60
CA ALA A 43 5.60 -4.52 3.27
C ALA A 43 6.41 -5.67 2.65
N VAL A 44 5.85 -6.88 2.75
CA VAL A 44 6.17 -7.96 1.84
C VAL A 44 5.99 -7.34 0.46
N LYS A 45 7.09 -6.88 -0.14
CA LYS A 45 7.14 -6.82 -1.58
C LYS A 45 6.78 -8.24 -1.97
N GLU A 46 5.68 -8.41 -2.67
CA GLU A 46 5.58 -9.50 -3.62
C GLU A 46 6.75 -9.25 -4.60
N GLU A 47 7.96 -9.57 -4.17
CA GLU A 47 9.00 -10.00 -5.07
C GLU A 47 8.39 -11.23 -5.69
N ILE A 48 7.73 -11.00 -6.83
CA ILE A 48 7.53 -12.02 -7.83
C ILE A 48 8.95 -12.44 -8.14
N VAL A 49 9.46 -13.43 -7.40
CA VAL A 49 10.73 -14.06 -7.72
C VAL A 49 10.49 -14.60 -9.12
N PRO A 50 11.19 -14.10 -10.16
CA PRO A 50 11.04 -14.63 -11.48
C PRO A 50 11.69 -16.02 -11.44
N VAL A 51 10.94 -17.02 -11.00
CA VAL A 51 11.35 -18.42 -11.08
C VAL A 51 11.38 -18.75 -12.56
N SER A 52 12.53 -19.18 -13.06
CA SER A 52 12.65 -19.61 -14.45
C SER A 52 11.91 -20.94 -14.65
N ASP A 53 11.35 -21.15 -15.83
CA ASP A 53 10.63 -22.38 -16.16
C ASP A 53 11.52 -23.62 -15.96
N GLU A 54 12.83 -23.51 -16.20
CA GLU A 54 13.82 -24.59 -15.96
C GLU A 54 13.94 -24.99 -14.48
N GLU A 55 13.80 -24.03 -13.55
CA GLU A 55 13.86 -24.32 -12.12
C GLU A 55 12.56 -24.99 -11.64
N ILE A 56 11.42 -24.59 -12.21
CA ILE A 56 10.10 -25.21 -11.96
C ILE A 56 10.07 -26.66 -12.45
N GLU A 57 10.56 -26.92 -13.67
CA GLU A 57 10.61 -28.27 -14.26
C GLU A 57 11.50 -29.21 -13.44
N ARG A 58 12.66 -28.73 -12.99
CA ARG A 58 13.58 -29.52 -12.16
C ARG A 58 12.95 -29.91 -10.83
N GLU A 59 12.29 -28.97 -10.13
CA GLU A 59 11.60 -29.27 -8.87
C GLU A 59 10.43 -30.24 -9.06
N LEU A 60 9.70 -30.14 -10.16
CA LEU A 60 8.63 -31.09 -10.49
C LEU A 60 9.17 -32.50 -10.71
N GLU A 61 10.22 -32.65 -11.52
CA GLU A 61 10.83 -33.96 -11.78
C GLU A 61 11.35 -34.64 -10.52
N ASP A 62 12.02 -33.89 -9.64
CA ASP A 62 12.56 -34.44 -8.39
C ASP A 62 11.43 -34.92 -7.46
N ARG A 63 10.28 -34.23 -7.46
CA ARG A 63 9.08 -34.63 -6.68
C ARG A 63 8.39 -35.90 -7.19
N PHE A 64 8.54 -36.24 -8.46
CA PHE A 64 7.96 -37.46 -9.05
C PHE A 64 8.92 -38.66 -9.02
N LYS A 65 10.18 -38.44 -8.63
CA LYS A 65 11.21 -39.48 -8.47
C LYS A 65 11.32 -39.99 -7.02
N GLU A 66 10.68 -39.32 -6.06
CA GLU A 66 10.45 -39.79 -4.68
C GLU A 66 9.19 -40.68 -4.59
#